data_AF-A0A7Y1UVY4-F1
#
_entry.id   AF-A0A7Y1UVY4-F1
#
_cell.length_a   1.000
_cell.length_b   1.000
_cell.length_c   1.000
_cell.angle_alpha   90.00
_cell.angle_beta   90.00
_cell.angle_gamma   90.00
#
_symmetry.space_group_name_H-M   'P 1'
#
loop_
_entity.id
_entity.type
_entity.pdbx_description
1 polymer ?
#
loop_
_entity_poly.entity_id
_entity_poly.type
_entity_poly.pdbx_seq_one_letter_code
_entity_poly.pdbx_strand_id
1 'polypeptide(L)'
;MDRFLVSYEHGSGTVWGYVAADVPQEVVAFLPEVDVWEEPPLGISQAHLADISTLPAIPVDVTNAIDVLLTNYQVMNAALVS
;
A
#
# COMPACT_ATOMS: atom_id res chain seq x y z
N MET A 1 -11.61 9.32 -6.94
CA MET A 1 -10.35 8.86 -6.32
C MET A 1 -10.66 8.10 -5.05
N ASP A 2 -10.69 6.79 -5.21
CA ASP A 2 -10.87 5.81 -4.15
C ASP A 2 -9.51 5.40 -3.58
N ARG A 3 -9.52 4.69 -2.45
CA ARG A 3 -8.32 4.15 -1.81
C ARG A 3 -8.34 2.63 -1.91
N PHE A 4 -7.31 2.06 -2.51
CA PHE A 4 -7.12 0.62 -2.61
C PHE A 4 -6.05 0.18 -1.63
N LEU A 5 -6.34 -0.87 -0.86
CA LEU A 5 -5.32 -1.52 -0.04
C LEU A 5 -4.40 -2.27 -1.00
N VAL A 6 -3.09 -2.16 -0.81
CA VAL A 6 -2.10 -2.86 -1.62
C VAL A 6 -1.07 -3.53 -0.74
N SER A 7 -0.42 -4.56 -1.29
CA SER A 7 0.70 -5.21 -0.65
C SER A 7 1.78 -5.55 -1.65
N TYR A 8 2.99 -5.58 -1.12
CA TYR A 8 4.19 -5.88 -1.87
C TYR A 8 5.06 -6.86 -1.06
N GLU A 9 5.59 -7.88 -1.72
CA GLU A 9 6.56 -8.79 -1.11
C GLU A 9 7.93 -8.11 -1.08
N HIS A 10 8.50 -7.94 0.12
CA HIS A 10 9.83 -7.36 0.31
C HIS A 10 10.68 -8.27 1.20
N GLY A 11 11.66 -8.94 0.59
CA GLY A 11 12.53 -9.89 1.29
C GLY A 11 11.76 -11.12 1.76
N SER A 12 11.65 -11.32 3.07
CA SER A 12 10.93 -12.45 3.67
C SER A 12 9.56 -12.07 4.25
N GLY A 13 9.04 -10.88 3.93
CA GLY A 13 7.81 -10.35 4.50
C GLY A 13 6.97 -9.56 3.50
N THR A 14 5.75 -9.21 3.92
CA THR A 14 4.80 -8.45 3.13
C THR A 14 4.62 -7.06 3.73
N VAL A 15 4.62 -6.06 2.86
CA VAL A 15 4.44 -4.66 3.19
C VAL A 15 3.06 -4.20 2.73
N TRP A 16 2.32 -3.43 3.54
CA TRP A 16 0.90 -3.11 3.33
C TRP A 16 0.60 -1.63 3.42
N GLY A 17 -0.26 -1.09 2.53
CA GLY A 17 -0.64 0.34 2.51
C GLY A 17 -1.76 0.70 1.56
N TYR A 18 -2.05 2.00 1.45
CA TYR A 18 -3.09 2.51 0.58
C TYR A 18 -2.55 3.30 -0.60
N VAL A 19 -3.11 3.05 -1.77
CA VAL A 19 -2.89 3.80 -3.01
C VAL A 19 -4.18 4.47 -3.43
N ALA A 20 -4.10 5.73 -3.85
CA ALA A 20 -5.24 6.47 -4.38
C ALA A 20 -5.28 6.34 -5.91
N ALA A 21 -6.39 5.83 -6.44
CA ALA A 21 -6.65 5.69 -7.87
C ALA A 21 -8.16 5.79 -8.14
N ASP A 22 -8.58 5.88 -9.40
CA ASP A 22 -10.01 5.87 -9.72
C ASP A 22 -10.54 4.44 -9.91
N VAL A 23 -9.68 3.50 -10.32
CA VAL A 23 -10.02 2.06 -10.39
C VAL A 23 -8.83 1.17 -10.01
N PRO A 24 -9.04 -0.06 -9.50
CA PRO A 24 -7.95 -0.97 -9.12
C PRO A 24 -6.97 -1.28 -10.26
N GLN A 25 -7.48 -1.33 -11.50
CA GLN A 25 -6.68 -1.66 -12.69
C GLN A 25 -5.61 -0.62 -12.98
N GLU A 26 -5.81 0.65 -12.59
CA GLU A 26 -4.76 1.67 -12.71
C GLU A 26 -3.59 1.30 -11.80
N VAL A 27 -3.86 0.95 -10.54
CA VAL A 27 -2.83 0.53 -9.60
C VAL A 27 -2.03 -0.66 -10.15
N VAL A 28 -2.71 -1.72 -10.63
CA VAL A 28 -2.04 -2.90 -11.20
C VAL A 28 -1.24 -2.55 -12.47
N ALA A 29 -1.75 -1.67 -13.32
CA ALA A 29 -1.06 -1.28 -14.55
C ALA A 29 0.23 -0.48 -14.27
N PHE A 30 0.25 0.33 -13.21
CA PHE A 30 1.40 1.14 -12.83
C PHE A 30 2.35 0.46 -11.84
N LEU A 31 1.81 -0.43 -11.01
CA LEU A 31 2.51 -1.14 -9.94
C LEU A 31 2.25 -2.66 -10.11
N PRO A 32 2.77 -3.30 -11.16
CA PRO A 32 2.43 -4.69 -11.48
C PRO A 32 2.91 -5.72 -10.44
N GLU A 33 3.82 -5.32 -9.56
CA GLU A 33 4.34 -6.17 -8.47
C GLU A 33 3.54 -6.04 -7.17
N VAL A 34 2.49 -5.21 -7.13
CA VAL A 34 1.63 -5.10 -5.94
C VAL A 34 0.31 -5.81 -6.16
N ASP A 35 -0.12 -6.53 -5.13
CA ASP A 35 -1.48 -7.02 -5.04
C ASP A 35 -2.40 -5.88 -4.63
N VAL A 36 -3.61 -5.82 -5.19
CA VAL A 36 -4.57 -4.74 -4.98
C VAL A 36 -5.89 -5.32 -4.48
N TRP A 37 -6.43 -4.76 -3.40
CA TRP A 37 -7.68 -5.18 -2.82
C TRP A 37 -8.67 -4.02 -2.65
N GLU A 38 -9.91 -4.29 -3.04
CA GLU A 38 -11.07 -3.42 -2.75
C GLU A 38 -11.50 -3.55 -1.28
N GLU A 39 -11.33 -4.74 -0.69
CA GLU A 39 -11.63 -5.01 0.71
C GLU A 39 -10.43 -5.68 1.42
N PRO A 40 -10.21 -5.42 2.72
CA PRO A 40 -9.10 -6.01 3.45
C PRO A 40 -9.13 -7.56 3.44
N PRO A 41 -8.01 -8.24 3.14
CA PRO A 41 -7.97 -9.70 3.11
C PRO A 41 -8.06 -10.30 4.52
N LEU A 42 -8.56 -11.54 4.61
CA LEU A 42 -8.85 -12.23 5.89
C LEU A 42 -7.65 -12.42 6.84
N GLY A 43 -6.41 -12.17 6.38
CA GLY A 43 -5.19 -12.27 7.19
C GLY A 43 -4.74 -10.97 7.86
N ILE A 44 -5.32 -9.82 7.49
CA ILE A 44 -4.93 -8.53 8.09
C ILE A 44 -5.73 -8.28 9.37
N SER A 45 -5.04 -8.00 10.48
CA SER A 45 -5.71 -7.70 11.74
C SER A 45 -6.36 -6.31 11.68
N GLN A 46 -7.47 -6.14 12.41
CA GLN A 46 -8.16 -4.84 12.49
C GLN A 46 -7.26 -3.72 13.05
N ALA A 47 -6.39 -4.04 13.99
CA ALA A 47 -5.41 -3.08 14.53
C ALA A 47 -4.43 -2.62 13.44
N HIS A 48 -3.84 -3.56 12.70
CA HIS A 48 -2.91 -3.24 11.62
C HIS A 48 -3.61 -2.45 10.50
N LEU A 49 -4.83 -2.83 10.15
CA LEU A 49 -5.64 -2.08 9.17
C LEU A 49 -5.90 -0.65 9.65
N ALA A 50 -6.21 -0.45 10.93
CA ALA A 50 -6.40 0.88 11.51
C ALA A 50 -5.11 1.70 11.42
N ASP A 51 -3.97 1.12 11.78
CA ASP A 51 -2.66 1.77 11.68
C ASP A 51 -2.37 2.22 10.24
N ILE A 52 -2.52 1.31 9.27
CA ILE A 52 -2.35 1.61 7.84
C ILE A 52 -3.32 2.70 7.36
N SER A 53 -4.55 2.69 7.85
CA SER A 53 -5.59 3.66 7.46
C SER A 53 -5.29 5.08 7.93
N THR A 54 -4.54 5.24 9.02
CA THR A 54 -4.11 6.57 9.51
C THR A 54 -3.04 7.20 8.61
N LEU A 55 -2.38 6.39 7.78
CA LEU A 55 -1.27 6.81 6.96
C LEU A 55 -1.77 7.36 5.61
N PRO A 56 -1.09 8.37 5.04
CA PRO A 56 -1.51 9.00 3.80
C PRO A 56 -1.47 7.99 2.65
N ALA A 57 -2.54 7.95 1.85
CA ALA A 57 -2.52 7.19 0.61
C ALA A 57 -1.60 7.84 -0.41
N ILE A 58 -0.91 7.01 -1.18
CA ILE A 58 0.02 7.50 -2.20
C ILE A 58 -0.76 7.62 -3.52
N PRO A 59 -0.72 8.77 -4.19
CA PRO A 59 -1.35 8.90 -5.50
C PRO A 59 -0.58 8.07 -6.53
N VAL A 60 -1.30 7.45 -7.44
CA VAL A 60 -0.70 6.90 -8.66
C VAL A 60 -0.22 8.08 -9.52
N ASP A 61 1.08 8.37 -9.49
CA ASP A 61 1.70 9.40 -10.34
C ASP A 61 2.89 8.82 -11.13
N VAL A 62 2.96 9.20 -12.40
CA VAL A 62 3.57 8.50 -13.54
C VAL A 62 5.10 8.43 -13.51
N THR A 63 5.75 9.00 -12.50
CA THR A 63 7.20 9.25 -12.55
C THR A 63 8.01 8.41 -11.57
N ASN A 64 7.50 8.08 -10.37
CA ASN A 64 8.29 7.41 -9.31
C ASN A 64 7.44 6.58 -8.32
N ALA A 65 6.24 6.13 -8.70
CA ALA A 65 5.28 5.56 -7.74
C ALA A 65 5.83 4.36 -6.95
N ILE A 66 6.62 3.48 -7.55
CA ILE A 66 7.22 2.31 -6.86
C ILE A 66 8.21 2.76 -5.79
N ASP A 67 9.19 3.60 -6.14
CA ASP A 67 10.22 4.06 -5.20
C ASP A 67 9.62 4.89 -4.06
N VAL A 68 8.60 5.71 -4.36
CA VAL A 68 7.88 6.50 -3.36
C VAL A 68 7.06 5.60 -2.44
N LEU A 69 6.38 4.59 -2.98
CA LEU A 69 5.65 3.60 -2.21
C LEU A 69 6.58 2.83 -1.27
N LEU A 70 7.69 2.31 -1.78
CA LEU A 70 8.69 1.61 -0.99
C LEU A 70 9.33 2.50 0.09
N THR A 71 9.67 3.74 -0.24
CA THR A 71 10.25 4.69 0.72
C THR A 71 9.26 5.02 1.84
N ASN A 72 8.01 5.34 1.49
CA ASN A 72 6.98 5.64 2.48
C ASN A 72 6.68 4.41 3.34
N TYR A 73 6.69 3.21 2.76
CA TYR A 73 6.53 1.98 3.51
C TYR A 73 7.65 1.70 4.51
N GLN A 74 8.90 1.95 4.13
CA GLN A 74 10.02 1.83 5.05
C GLN A 74 9.86 2.79 6.23
N VAL A 75 9.36 4.01 6.00
CA VAL A 75 9.02 4.97 7.07
C VAL A 75 7.89 4.44 7.96
N MET A 76 6.83 3.86 7.37
CA MET A 76 5.71 3.27 8.12
C MET A 76 6.18 2.11 9.01
N ASN A 77 6.98 1.18 8.47
CA ASN A 77 7.53 0.07 9.24
C ASN A 77 8.41 0.56 10.40
N ALA A 78 9.23 1.60 10.19
CA ALA A 78 10.04 2.16 11.27
C ALA A 78 9.20 2.80 12.40
N ALA A 79 8.08 3.43 12.06
CA ALA A 79 7.17 4.05 13.03
C ALA A 79 6.33 3.03 13.83
N LEU A 80 6.08 1.84 13.27
CA LEU A 80 5.33 0.77 13.94
C LEU A 80 6.20 -0.08 14.89
N VAL A 81 7.53 0.07 14.84
CA VAL A 81 8.49 -0.70 15.66
C VAL A 81 9.02 0.13 16.85
N SER A 82 8.50 1.35 17.09
CA SER A 82 8.92 2.25 18.18
C SER A 82 7.95 2.30 19.35
#